data_AF-A0A5K0UV61-F1
#
_entry.id   AF-A0A5K0UV61-F1
#
_cell.length_a   1.000
_cell.length_b   1.000
_cell.length_c   1.000
_cell.angle_alpha   90.00
_cell.angle_beta   90.00
_cell.angle_gamma   90.00
#
_symmetry.space_group_name_H-M   'P 1'
#
loop_
_entity.id
_entity.type
_entity.pdbx_description
1 polymer ?
#
loop_
_entity_poly.entity_id
_entity_poly.type
_entity_poly.pdbx_seq_one_letter_code
_entity_poly.pdbx_strand_id
1 'polypeptide(L)'
;MSQSFGQGSPKSFPAYPRGGEFDLESGISKKSRRPKNSRPELFKMIKSIGHRLHYHYKLHPLFVFLVSLATGLGIIIVLAVYENRFRGMGFQNKFELDSTVYPYPDLRNLVMVAGHSVYTSTSCEKVDGENSWFLESYQKHPGQAATFLQHIREGVEIAAKDKNALLLFSGGETRKDAGPRSEAQSYWSVADSKGWF
;
A
#
# COMPACT_ATOMS: atom_id res chain seq x y z
N MET A 1 -4.40 -71.97 -11.96
CA MET A 1 -5.71 -71.74 -12.62
C MET A 1 -6.06 -70.27 -12.38
N SER A 2 -5.60 -69.35 -13.23
CA SER A 2 -6.26 -68.81 -14.46
C SER A 2 -7.59 -68.10 -14.18
N GLN A 3 -7.90 -66.88 -14.63
CA GLN A 3 -7.23 -65.76 -15.32
C GLN A 3 -8.25 -64.59 -15.12
N SER A 4 -7.89 -63.32 -15.06
CA SER A 4 -7.73 -62.52 -16.27
C SER A 4 -7.20 -61.12 -15.94
N PHE A 5 -6.29 -60.66 -16.80
CA PHE A 5 -5.52 -59.42 -16.74
C PHE A 5 -6.16 -58.31 -17.57
N GLY A 6 -5.85 -57.06 -17.20
CA GLY A 6 -6.27 -55.86 -17.91
C GLY A 6 -5.54 -55.58 -19.23
N GLN A 7 -6.13 -54.67 -20.00
CA GLN A 7 -5.59 -53.99 -21.18
C GLN A 7 -6.38 -52.66 -21.26
N GLY A 8 -5.79 -51.46 -21.29
CA GLY A 8 -4.70 -51.06 -22.16
C GLY A 8 -5.25 -50.85 -23.57
N SER A 9 -6.01 -49.77 -23.82
CA SER A 9 -6.46 -49.44 -25.19
C SER A 9 -5.31 -48.80 -25.98
N PRO A 10 -4.91 -49.37 -27.13
CA PRO A 10 -3.92 -48.76 -28.00
C PRO A 10 -4.58 -47.77 -28.98
N LYS A 11 -3.84 -46.70 -29.32
CA LYS A 11 -4.16 -45.83 -30.46
C LYS A 11 -3.87 -46.55 -31.78
N SER A 12 -4.78 -46.47 -32.75
CA SER A 12 -4.44 -46.66 -34.17
C SER A 12 -5.26 -45.75 -35.10
N PHE A 13 -4.50 -44.95 -35.85
CA PHE A 13 -4.58 -44.47 -37.25
C PHE A 13 -5.89 -43.97 -37.90
N PRO A 14 -5.86 -42.79 -38.56
CA PRO A 14 -6.97 -42.27 -39.34
C PRO A 14 -6.94 -42.85 -40.77
N ALA A 15 -8.05 -43.45 -41.21
CA ALA A 15 -8.20 -43.90 -42.60
C ALA A 15 -9.04 -42.89 -43.41
N TYR A 16 -8.34 -42.06 -44.19
CA TYR A 16 -8.78 -41.22 -45.33
C TYR A 16 -9.91 -40.17 -45.14
N PRO A 17 -9.71 -38.92 -45.61
CA PRO A 17 -10.78 -37.92 -45.66
C PRO A 17 -11.56 -38.09 -46.96
N ARG A 18 -12.88 -38.32 -46.90
CA ARG A 18 -13.74 -38.21 -48.09
C ARG A 18 -15.00 -37.43 -47.79
N GLY A 19 -14.87 -36.12 -47.94
CA GLY A 19 -16.00 -35.25 -48.22
C GLY A 19 -16.51 -35.51 -49.65
N GLY A 20 -17.84 -35.47 -49.79
CA GLY A 20 -18.55 -35.57 -51.05
C GLY A 20 -19.16 -36.95 -51.25
N GLU A 21 -20.43 -37.11 -50.85
CA GLU A 21 -21.27 -38.20 -51.32
C GLU A 21 -21.37 -38.09 -52.84
N PHE A 22 -20.69 -39.00 -53.53
CA PHE A 22 -20.68 -39.10 -54.98
C PHE A 22 -21.73 -40.14 -55.37
N ASP A 23 -22.86 -39.66 -55.89
CA ASP A 23 -23.95 -40.48 -56.38
C ASP A 23 -23.53 -41.13 -57.71
N LEU A 24 -23.24 -42.44 -57.67
CA LEU A 24 -22.53 -43.17 -58.72
C LEU A 24 -23.31 -43.34 -60.02
N GLU A 25 -24.61 -43.02 -60.01
CA GLU A 25 -25.51 -43.25 -61.15
C GLU A 25 -25.68 -42.00 -62.04
N SER A 26 -25.32 -40.79 -61.58
CA SER A 26 -25.67 -39.53 -62.26
C SER A 26 -24.49 -38.62 -62.63
N GLY A 27 -23.25 -38.99 -62.31
CA GLY A 27 -22.03 -38.41 -62.90
C GLY A 27 -21.84 -36.88 -62.75
N ILE A 28 -22.59 -36.20 -61.88
CA ILE A 28 -22.52 -34.73 -61.69
C ILE A 28 -22.62 -34.37 -60.21
N SER A 29 -21.61 -33.64 -59.71
CA SER A 29 -21.55 -33.14 -58.33
C SER A 29 -22.44 -31.90 -58.13
N LYS A 30 -23.48 -32.02 -57.29
CA LYS A 30 -24.35 -30.88 -56.92
C LYS A 30 -23.63 -29.96 -55.92
N LYS A 31 -23.25 -28.75 -56.37
CA LYS A 31 -22.80 -27.66 -55.49
C LYS A 31 -23.97 -27.15 -54.65
N SER A 32 -23.86 -27.30 -53.33
CA SER A 32 -24.75 -26.68 -52.33
C SER A 32 -24.70 -25.15 -52.42
N ARG A 33 -25.87 -24.51 -52.37
CA ARG A 33 -26.06 -23.04 -52.41
C ARG A 33 -25.43 -22.39 -51.18
N ARG A 34 -24.59 -21.36 -51.38
CA ARG A 34 -23.99 -20.55 -50.30
C ARG A 34 -25.05 -19.74 -49.53
N PRO A 35 -24.97 -19.64 -48.19
CA PRO A 35 -25.83 -18.77 -47.39
C PRO A 35 -25.44 -17.28 -47.53
N LYS A 36 -26.44 -16.41 -47.42
CA LYS A 36 -26.35 -14.94 -47.53
C LYS A 36 -25.70 -14.37 -46.26
N ASN A 37 -24.50 -13.79 -46.38
CA ASN A 37 -23.80 -13.14 -45.27
C ASN A 37 -24.54 -11.88 -44.78
N SER A 38 -25.21 -11.98 -43.63
CA SER A 38 -25.61 -10.84 -42.81
C SER A 38 -24.38 -10.27 -42.10
N ARG A 39 -23.73 -9.28 -42.73
CA ARG A 39 -22.79 -8.41 -42.00
C ARG A 39 -23.54 -7.75 -40.83
N PRO A 40 -22.97 -7.68 -39.62
CA PRO A 40 -23.69 -7.20 -38.45
C PRO A 40 -24.09 -5.73 -38.64
N GLU A 41 -25.38 -5.45 -38.48
CA GLU A 41 -26.03 -4.13 -38.60
C GLU A 41 -25.33 -3.02 -37.79
N LEU A 42 -24.56 -3.40 -36.78
CA LEU A 42 -23.72 -2.53 -35.94
C LEU A 42 -22.76 -1.63 -36.73
N PHE A 43 -22.06 -2.14 -37.74
CA PHE A 43 -21.09 -1.33 -38.51
C PHE A 43 -21.75 -0.33 -39.46
N LYS A 44 -22.95 -0.65 -39.97
CA LYS A 44 -23.75 0.31 -40.75
C LYS A 44 -24.28 1.42 -39.84
N MET A 45 -24.69 1.06 -38.62
CA MET A 45 -25.20 2.00 -37.63
C MET A 45 -24.11 2.98 -37.16
N ILE A 46 -22.87 2.52 -36.95
CA ILE A 46 -21.71 3.36 -36.61
C ILE A 46 -21.42 4.40 -37.71
N LYS A 47 -21.47 4.00 -38.99
CA LYS A 47 -21.28 4.95 -40.11
C LYS A 47 -22.41 5.99 -40.21
N SER A 48 -23.66 5.58 -39.96
CA SER A 48 -24.83 6.48 -39.94
C SER A 48 -24.73 7.53 -38.82
N ILE A 49 -24.28 7.11 -37.63
CA ILE A 49 -24.05 8.00 -36.49
C ILE A 49 -22.91 8.98 -36.79
N GLY A 50 -21.82 8.52 -37.42
CA GLY A 50 -20.71 9.37 -37.83
C GLY A 50 -21.12 10.51 -38.78
N HIS A 51 -21.98 10.23 -39.76
CA HIS A 51 -22.50 11.27 -40.67
C HIS A 51 -23.42 12.27 -39.96
N ARG A 52 -24.25 11.84 -39.00
CA ARG A 52 -25.11 12.74 -38.20
C ARG A 52 -24.27 13.64 -37.29
N LEU A 53 -23.28 13.07 -36.62
CA LEU A 53 -22.32 13.81 -35.82
C LEU A 53 -21.60 14.85 -36.67
N HIS A 54 -21.04 14.46 -37.83
CA HIS A 54 -20.35 15.37 -38.74
C HIS A 54 -21.23 16.56 -39.18
N TYR A 55 -22.53 16.33 -39.39
CA TYR A 55 -23.49 17.37 -39.68
C TYR A 55 -23.69 18.35 -38.50
N HIS A 56 -23.79 17.83 -37.27
CA HIS A 56 -23.85 18.66 -36.06
C HIS A 56 -22.55 19.44 -35.79
N TYR A 57 -21.38 18.85 -36.08
CA TYR A 57 -20.08 19.54 -36.01
C TYR A 57 -20.00 20.72 -37.00
N LYS A 58 -20.61 20.58 -38.18
CA LYS A 58 -20.62 21.63 -39.22
C LYS A 58 -21.62 22.76 -38.93
N LEU A 59 -22.74 22.45 -38.28
CA LEU A 59 -23.78 23.43 -37.96
C LEU A 59 -23.49 24.27 -36.71
N HIS A 60 -22.92 23.65 -35.67
CA HIS A 60 -22.72 24.32 -34.37
C HIS A 60 -21.29 24.14 -33.85
N PRO A 61 -20.29 24.77 -34.48
CA PRO A 61 -18.90 24.68 -34.05
C PRO A 61 -18.69 25.17 -32.61
N LEU A 62 -19.49 26.16 -32.18
CA LEU A 62 -19.45 26.69 -30.80
C LEU A 62 -19.96 25.68 -29.77
N PHE A 63 -21.02 24.93 -30.08
CA PHE A 63 -21.57 23.93 -29.15
C PHE A 63 -20.57 22.81 -28.91
N VAL A 64 -19.91 22.34 -29.97
CA VAL A 64 -18.83 21.36 -29.89
C VAL A 64 -17.67 21.89 -29.06
N PHE A 65 -17.27 23.15 -29.29
CA PHE A 65 -16.20 23.78 -28.53
C PHE A 65 -16.52 23.83 -27.03
N LEU A 66 -17.76 24.19 -26.66
CA LEU A 66 -18.20 24.23 -25.26
C LEU A 66 -18.20 22.84 -24.60
N VAL A 67 -18.66 21.81 -25.31
CA VAL A 67 -18.63 20.42 -24.81
C VAL A 67 -17.20 19.92 -24.62
N SER A 68 -16.31 20.22 -25.57
CA SER A 68 -14.88 19.89 -25.49
C SER A 68 -14.23 20.60 -24.30
N LEU A 69 -14.51 21.90 -24.13
CA LEU A 69 -14.00 22.71 -23.03
C LEU A 69 -14.46 22.18 -21.66
N ALA A 70 -15.76 21.86 -21.52
CA ALA A 70 -16.30 21.30 -20.28
C ALA A 70 -15.66 19.94 -19.94
N THR A 71 -15.42 19.10 -20.96
CA THR A 71 -14.75 17.81 -20.78
C THR A 71 -13.28 18.01 -20.36
N GLY A 72 -12.57 18.94 -21.00
CA GLY A 72 -11.20 19.29 -20.64
C GLY A 72 -11.08 19.82 -19.21
N LEU A 73 -11.97 20.72 -18.80
CA LEU A 73 -12.03 21.24 -17.43
C LEU A 73 -12.33 20.13 -16.41
N GLY A 74 -13.24 19.20 -16.73
CA GLY A 74 -13.52 18.05 -15.88
C GLY A 74 -12.30 17.15 -15.67
N ILE A 75 -11.54 16.87 -16.74
CA ILE A 75 -10.30 16.09 -16.65
C ILE A 75 -9.26 16.82 -15.79
N ILE A 76 -9.10 18.14 -15.96
CA ILE A 76 -8.19 18.95 -15.15
C ILE A 76 -8.57 18.91 -13.67
N ILE A 77 -9.86 19.03 -13.34
CA ILE A 77 -10.35 18.97 -11.96
C ILE A 77 -10.08 17.59 -11.34
N VAL A 78 -10.35 16.50 -12.07
CA VAL A 78 -10.08 15.14 -11.58
C VAL A 78 -8.59 14.92 -11.36
N LEU A 79 -7.74 15.36 -12.29
CA LEU A 79 -6.28 15.30 -12.13
C LEU A 79 -5.82 16.15 -10.94
N ALA A 80 -6.36 17.35 -10.76
CA ALA A 80 -6.02 18.20 -9.62
C ALA A 80 -6.43 17.57 -8.28
N VAL A 81 -7.60 16.92 -8.20
CA VAL A 81 -8.04 16.21 -6.99
C VAL A 81 -7.19 14.95 -6.75
N TYR A 82 -6.84 14.23 -7.82
CA TYR A 82 -5.98 13.06 -7.74
C TYR A 82 -4.56 13.43 -7.28
N GLU A 83 -3.98 14.47 -7.89
CA GLU A 83 -2.73 15.05 -7.45
C GLU A 83 -2.82 15.57 -6.03
N ASN A 84 -3.90 16.26 -5.62
CA ASN A 84 -4.02 16.75 -4.25
C ASN A 84 -4.09 15.60 -3.23
N ARG A 85 -4.74 14.48 -3.57
CA ARG A 85 -4.77 13.28 -2.73
C ARG A 85 -3.42 12.56 -2.65
N PHE A 86 -2.64 12.55 -3.73
CA PHE A 86 -1.29 11.97 -3.73
C PHE A 86 -0.23 12.92 -3.16
N ARG A 87 -0.37 14.22 -3.39
CA ARG A 87 0.52 15.31 -2.92
C ARG A 87 0.27 15.66 -1.46
N GLY A 88 -0.84 15.22 -0.86
CA GLY A 88 -1.01 15.17 0.59
C GLY A 88 0.01 14.27 1.32
N MET A 89 0.75 13.42 0.60
CA MET A 89 1.86 12.62 1.11
C MET A 89 3.24 13.11 0.62
N GLY A 90 3.26 14.06 -0.32
CA GLY A 90 4.45 14.62 -0.95
C GLY A 90 4.63 16.12 -0.71
N PHE A 91 4.07 16.65 0.38
CA PHE A 91 4.21 18.06 0.79
C PHE A 91 5.61 18.31 1.39
N GLN A 92 6.64 17.96 0.64
CA GLN A 92 7.92 18.64 0.59
C GLN A 92 7.70 20.03 -0.04
N ASN A 93 6.71 20.79 0.42
CA ASN A 93 6.73 22.22 0.21
C ASN A 93 7.85 22.71 1.10
N LYS A 94 9.04 22.80 0.50
CA LYS A 94 9.92 23.96 0.57
C LYS A 94 9.61 24.79 1.83
N PHE A 95 9.94 24.19 2.97
CA PHE A 95 10.02 24.87 4.24
C PHE A 95 11.29 25.71 4.12
N GLU A 96 11.20 26.77 3.34
CA GLU A 96 11.86 28.03 3.64
C GLU A 96 11.11 28.59 4.87
N LEU A 97 11.10 27.77 5.94
CA LEU A 97 10.90 28.25 7.28
C LEU A 97 12.05 29.22 7.44
N ASP A 98 11.70 30.45 7.77
CA ASP A 98 12.58 31.30 8.51
C ASP A 98 13.21 30.46 9.63
N SER A 99 14.43 29.98 9.38
CA SER A 99 15.17 29.08 10.27
C SER A 99 15.49 29.75 11.61
N THR A 100 15.14 31.03 11.73
CA THR A 100 15.19 31.84 12.93
C THR A 100 14.05 31.56 13.92
N VAL A 101 13.02 30.79 13.56
CA VAL A 101 11.84 30.55 14.43
C VAL A 101 11.95 29.27 15.28
N TYR A 102 12.87 28.35 14.98
CA TYR A 102 13.02 27.13 15.78
C TYR A 102 14.04 27.31 16.91
N PRO A 103 13.72 26.91 18.15
CA PRO A 103 14.62 27.09 19.31
C PRO A 103 15.92 26.28 19.22
N TYR A 104 15.99 25.31 18.29
CA TYR A 104 17.15 24.43 18.11
C TYR A 104 17.50 24.29 16.62
N PRO A 105 18.01 25.36 15.97
CA PRO A 105 18.25 25.38 14.52
C PRO A 105 19.40 24.45 14.07
N ASP A 106 20.29 24.12 15.00
CA ASP A 106 21.48 23.32 14.74
C ASP A 106 21.24 21.81 14.87
N LEU A 107 20.11 21.39 15.46
CA LEU A 107 19.78 19.98 15.61
C LEU A 107 19.37 19.39 14.25
N ARG A 108 20.03 18.29 13.87
CA ARG A 108 19.84 17.59 12.60
C ARG A 108 19.48 16.12 12.77
N ASN A 109 19.87 15.53 13.89
CA ASN A 109 19.71 14.11 14.16
C ASN A 109 18.72 13.91 15.32
N LEU A 110 17.98 12.80 15.30
CA LEU A 110 17.05 12.41 16.36
C LEU A 110 17.47 11.05 16.89
N VAL A 111 17.77 10.98 18.19
CA VAL A 111 17.99 9.75 18.91
C VAL A 111 16.72 9.46 19.69
N MET A 112 15.93 8.49 19.22
CA MET A 112 14.65 8.14 19.84
C MET A 112 14.79 6.87 20.67
N VAL A 113 14.43 6.96 21.94
CA VAL A 113 14.31 5.81 22.85
C VAL A 113 12.84 5.42 22.93
N ALA A 114 12.51 4.28 22.33
CA ALA A 114 11.17 3.71 22.38
C ALA A 114 10.86 3.09 23.75
N GLY A 115 9.78 3.54 24.38
CA GLY A 115 9.20 2.95 25.58
C GLY A 115 8.61 1.56 25.31
N HIS A 116 8.75 0.68 26.29
CA HIS A 116 8.18 -0.68 26.26
C HIS A 116 7.65 -1.15 27.62
N SER A 117 7.81 -0.33 28.65
CA SER A 117 7.35 -0.56 30.01
C SER A 117 7.29 0.78 30.73
N VAL A 118 6.65 0.81 31.90
CA VAL A 118 6.56 2.02 32.73
C VAL A 118 7.29 1.75 34.04
N TYR A 119 8.25 2.62 34.39
CA TYR A 119 8.83 2.60 35.73
C TYR A 119 7.80 3.11 36.76
N THR A 120 7.44 2.25 37.72
CA THR A 120 6.34 2.51 38.67
C THR A 120 6.80 2.67 40.11
N SER A 121 8.01 2.24 40.46
CA SER A 121 8.50 2.34 41.85
C SER A 121 8.53 3.78 42.34
N THR A 122 8.13 3.96 43.60
CA THR A 122 8.20 5.23 44.33
C THR A 122 9.60 5.51 44.88
N SER A 123 10.43 4.47 45.02
CA SER A 123 11.82 4.58 45.46
C SER A 123 12.76 4.31 44.27
N CYS A 124 13.54 5.32 43.89
CA CYS A 124 14.54 5.25 42.82
C CYS A 124 15.74 4.33 43.15
N GLU A 125 15.74 3.65 44.30
CA GLU A 125 16.86 2.85 44.78
C GLU A 125 17.07 1.54 44.02
N LYS A 126 16.00 0.93 43.47
CA LYS A 126 16.06 -0.39 42.81
C LYS A 126 15.50 -0.37 41.39
N VAL A 127 16.07 0.46 40.54
CA VAL A 127 15.62 0.61 39.15
C VAL A 127 15.87 -0.64 38.30
N ASP A 128 16.80 -1.48 38.72
CA ASP A 128 17.15 -2.78 38.12
C ASP A 128 16.21 -3.92 38.52
N GLY A 129 15.36 -3.72 39.53
CA GLY A 129 14.40 -4.72 39.97
C GLY A 129 13.18 -4.80 39.06
N GLU A 130 12.82 -6.00 38.62
CA GLU A 130 11.62 -6.25 37.79
C GLU A 130 10.33 -5.73 38.45
N ASN A 131 10.25 -5.76 39.79
CA ASN A 131 9.10 -5.26 40.55
C ASN A 131 8.94 -3.74 40.52
N SER A 132 9.97 -3.02 40.08
CA SER A 132 9.95 -1.57 39.94
C SER A 132 9.40 -1.11 38.59
N TRP A 133 9.13 -2.06 37.70
CA TRP A 133 8.60 -1.84 36.36
C TRP A 133 7.22 -2.49 36.22
N PHE A 134 6.35 -1.83 35.48
CA PHE A 134 5.11 -2.46 35.04
C PHE A 134 5.41 -3.38 33.85
N LEU A 135 5.42 -4.68 34.10
CA LEU A 135 5.72 -5.71 33.10
C LEU A 135 4.46 -6.49 32.74
N GLU A 136 4.20 -6.62 31.45
CA GLU A 136 3.21 -7.56 30.93
C GLU A 136 3.64 -9.01 31.17
N SER A 137 2.67 -9.94 31.11
CA SER A 137 2.93 -11.37 31.38
C SER A 137 4.08 -11.96 30.56
N TYR A 138 4.22 -11.57 29.30
CA TYR A 138 5.31 -12.01 28.41
C TYR A 138 6.65 -11.33 28.68
N GLN A 139 6.67 -10.19 29.37
CA GLN A 139 7.88 -9.44 29.74
C GLN A 139 8.45 -9.89 31.09
N LYS A 140 7.71 -10.71 31.85
CA LYS A 140 8.12 -11.21 33.17
C LYS A 140 9.13 -12.35 33.05
N HIS A 141 10.35 -12.00 32.67
CA HIS A 141 11.50 -12.90 32.75
C HIS A 141 12.68 -12.15 33.39
N PRO A 142 13.65 -12.88 33.98
CA PRO A 142 14.81 -12.23 34.60
C PRO A 142 15.61 -11.40 33.58
N GLY A 143 15.98 -10.17 33.96
CA GLY A 143 16.84 -9.28 33.17
C GLY A 143 16.10 -8.32 32.24
N GLN A 144 14.77 -8.31 32.27
CA GLN A 144 13.98 -7.41 31.43
C GLN A 144 14.13 -5.94 31.88
N ALA A 145 14.04 -5.67 33.17
CA ALA A 145 14.31 -4.34 33.73
C ALA A 145 15.71 -3.83 33.37
N ALA A 146 16.71 -4.70 33.45
CA ALA A 146 18.09 -4.37 33.04
C ALA A 146 18.18 -4.02 31.55
N THR A 147 17.41 -4.67 30.70
CA THR A 147 17.33 -4.36 29.26
C THR A 147 16.76 -2.96 29.03
N PHE A 148 15.70 -2.57 29.76
CA PHE A 148 15.16 -1.21 29.65
C PHE A 148 16.15 -0.15 30.13
N LEU A 149 16.84 -0.41 31.24
CA LEU A 149 17.91 0.45 31.72
C LEU A 149 19.03 0.64 30.69
N GLN A 150 19.47 -0.45 30.08
CA GLN A 150 20.49 -0.41 29.04
C GLN A 150 20.01 0.38 27.82
N HIS A 151 18.76 0.19 27.40
CA HIS A 151 18.17 0.93 26.27
C HIS A 151 18.12 2.44 26.53
N ILE A 152 17.69 2.85 27.72
CA ILE A 152 17.70 4.27 28.13
C ILE A 152 19.13 4.81 28.11
N ARG A 153 20.07 4.09 28.74
CA ARG A 153 21.47 4.50 28.84
C ARG A 153 22.11 4.66 27.46
N GLU A 154 21.96 3.68 26.60
CA GLU A 154 22.53 3.69 25.25
C GLU A 154 21.99 4.88 24.45
N GLY A 155 20.68 5.15 24.52
CA GLY A 155 20.07 6.31 23.88
C GLY A 155 20.69 7.63 24.37
N VAL A 156 20.87 7.80 25.68
CA VAL A 156 21.53 8.98 26.25
C VAL A 156 22.97 9.08 25.78
N GLU A 157 23.73 7.99 25.83
CA GLU A 157 25.14 7.97 25.42
C GLU A 157 25.32 8.25 23.92
N ILE A 158 24.42 7.76 23.07
CA ILE A 158 24.44 8.07 21.63
C ILE A 158 24.14 9.55 21.39
N ALA A 159 23.12 10.10 22.05
CA ALA A 159 22.79 11.52 21.93
C ALA A 159 23.93 12.41 22.44
N ALA A 160 24.57 12.04 23.55
CA ALA A 160 25.69 12.80 24.13
C ALA A 160 26.94 12.85 23.22
N LYS A 161 27.11 11.86 22.33
CA LYS A 161 28.22 11.82 21.35
C LYS A 161 27.99 12.77 20.18
N ASP A 162 26.76 13.21 19.92
CA ASP A 162 26.40 14.05 18.79
C ASP A 162 25.77 15.38 19.26
N LYS A 163 26.53 16.47 19.13
CA LYS A 163 26.09 17.82 19.52
C LYS A 163 24.89 18.34 18.71
N ASN A 164 24.60 17.72 17.57
CA ASN A 164 23.49 18.06 16.69
C ASN A 164 22.32 17.08 16.85
N ALA A 165 22.36 16.17 17.84
CA ALA A 165 21.29 15.23 18.12
C ALA A 165 20.32 15.75 19.19
N LEU A 166 19.03 15.49 18.97
CA LEU A 166 17.98 15.58 19.97
C LEU A 166 17.71 14.19 20.57
N LEU A 167 17.78 14.07 21.89
CA LEU A 167 17.29 12.88 22.59
C LEU A 167 15.77 12.98 22.79
N LEU A 168 15.03 11.95 22.37
CA LEU A 168 13.59 11.84 22.56
C LEU A 168 13.25 10.51 23.24
N PHE A 169 12.79 10.57 24.48
CA PHE A 169 12.06 9.47 25.09
C PHE A 169 10.62 9.46 24.54
N SER A 170 10.20 8.33 23.99
CA SER A 170 8.90 8.18 23.33
C SER A 170 8.06 7.09 24.00
N GLY A 171 6.74 7.17 23.83
CA GLY A 171 5.77 6.27 24.43
C GLY A 171 4.78 7.01 25.33
N GLY A 172 3.49 6.73 25.14
CA GLY A 172 2.39 7.37 25.86
C GLY A 172 2.01 6.62 27.13
N GLU A 173 0.83 6.95 27.68
CA GLU A 173 0.17 6.16 28.73
C GLU A 173 -0.44 4.90 28.10
N THR A 174 0.40 3.93 27.79
CA THR A 174 0.01 2.70 27.07
C THR A 174 -0.63 1.66 27.98
N ARG A 175 -0.51 1.81 29.32
CA ARG A 175 -0.91 0.82 30.32
C ARG A 175 -1.83 1.44 31.36
N LYS A 176 -3.09 1.00 31.37
CA LYS A 176 -4.08 1.42 32.38
C LYS A 176 -3.62 1.13 33.81
N ASP A 177 -3.01 -0.03 34.01
CA ASP A 177 -2.65 -0.53 35.35
C ASP A 177 -1.29 0.02 35.85
N ALA A 178 -0.56 0.77 35.02
CA ALA A 178 0.68 1.45 35.42
C ALA A 178 0.43 2.82 36.08
N GLY A 179 -0.83 3.28 36.11
CA GLY A 179 -1.21 4.60 36.61
C GLY A 179 -1.05 5.71 35.57
N PRO A 180 -1.20 6.99 35.97
CA PRO A 180 -1.12 8.14 35.08
C PRO A 180 0.34 8.51 34.77
N ARG A 181 1.08 7.56 34.19
CA ARG A 181 2.46 7.75 33.73
C ARG A 181 2.63 7.22 32.32
N SER A 182 3.26 8.04 31.48
CA SER A 182 3.69 7.60 30.17
C SER A 182 5.00 6.83 30.24
N GLU A 183 5.22 5.94 29.28
CA GLU A 183 6.50 5.22 29.16
C GLU A 183 7.65 6.22 29.01
N ALA A 184 7.49 7.25 28.16
CA ALA A 184 8.49 8.29 27.94
C ALA A 184 8.86 9.03 29.24
N GLN A 185 7.87 9.47 30.01
CA GLN A 185 8.10 10.17 31.27
C GLN A 185 8.83 9.27 32.28
N SER A 186 8.46 7.99 32.32
CA SER A 186 9.07 7.03 33.22
C SER A 186 10.55 6.78 32.87
N TYR A 187 10.88 6.69 31.58
CA TYR A 187 12.25 6.53 31.10
C TYR A 187 13.10 7.78 31.37
N TRP A 188 12.53 8.96 31.12
CA TRP A 188 13.18 10.23 31.46
C TRP A 188 13.50 10.33 32.96
N SER A 189 12.53 10.00 33.81
CA SER A 189 12.70 10.05 35.28
C SER A 189 13.78 9.10 35.77
N VAL A 190 13.89 7.92 35.12
CA VAL A 190 14.97 6.97 35.41
C VAL A 190 16.33 7.56 35.05
N ALA A 191 16.48 8.12 33.84
CA ALA A 191 17.73 8.73 33.41
C ALA A 191 18.14 9.92 34.30
N ASP A 192 17.19 10.77 34.69
CA ASP A 192 17.37 11.89 35.62
C ASP A 192 17.83 11.39 37.01
N SER A 193 17.17 10.37 37.55
CA SER A 193 17.55 9.78 38.85
C SER A 193 18.96 9.15 38.86
N LYS A 194 19.48 8.80 37.68
CA LYS A 194 20.84 8.26 37.51
C LYS A 194 21.87 9.34 37.17
N GLY A 195 21.45 10.58 36.94
CA GLY A 195 22.32 11.68 36.54
C GLY A 195 23.02 11.43 35.20
N TRP A 196 22.30 10.87 34.23
CA TRP A 196 22.86 10.60 32.89
C TRP A 196 22.91 11.82 31.97
N PHE A 197 22.25 12.91 32.35
CA PHE A 197 22.31 14.22 31.69
C PHE A 197 22.17 15.34 32.73
#